data_AF-A0A9P4IAL2-F1
#
_entry.id   AF-A0A9P4IAL2-F1
#
_cell.length_a   1.000
_cell.length_b   1.000
_cell.length_c   1.000
_cell.angle_alpha   90.00
_cell.angle_beta   90.00
_cell.angle_gamma   90.00
#
_symmetry.space_group_name_H-M   'P 1'
#
loop_
_entity.id
_entity.type
_entity.pdbx_description
1 polymer ?
#
loop_
_entity_poly.entity_id
_entity_poly.type
_entity_poly.pdbx_seq_one_letter_code
_entity_poly.pdbx_strand_id
1 'polypeptide(L)'
;MVRYHLEKKKCTSRLLTFVLPGTTSDDGTSLPLTPKITPGIGVAGAFLMISGIVFCLVGIRNKWLYISMSAAFLSSLAVTVLIVYLMHPPVNDAVQGGFFVAAFFTGLIFGALSLIFTDMTEGLGCLLGGFCLSMWFLVLKPDGLIESQGGRAIFIGVMSVASFSLSFSHYTRNYGLIFSIAFSGSTVTILGIDCFSRAGLKEFWLWLWNLNSDAFPLNSNHYPQTRGIRVEIA
;
A
#
# COMPACT_ATOMS: atom_id res chain seq x y z
N MET A 1 30.00 -50.32 -29.14
CA MET A 1 28.73 -50.29 -28.35
C MET A 1 28.66 -49.19 -27.26
N VAL A 2 29.63 -48.27 -27.17
CA VAL A 2 29.65 -47.21 -26.13
C VAL A 2 29.13 -45.85 -26.63
N ARG A 3 29.18 -45.57 -27.95
CA ARG A 3 28.67 -44.31 -28.51
C ARG A 3 27.15 -44.14 -28.44
N TYR A 4 26.37 -45.22 -28.55
CA TYR A 4 24.90 -45.14 -28.51
C TYR A 4 24.34 -44.78 -27.12
N HIS A 5 25.08 -45.07 -26.05
CA HIS A 5 24.64 -44.73 -24.69
C HIS A 5 24.88 -43.27 -24.31
N LEU A 6 25.82 -42.58 -24.98
CA LEU A 6 26.12 -41.16 -24.75
C LEU A 6 25.11 -40.24 -25.45
N GLU A 7 24.58 -40.64 -26.60
CA GLU A 7 23.57 -39.84 -27.32
C GLU A 7 22.22 -39.76 -26.59
N LYS A 8 21.79 -40.87 -25.96
CA LYS A 8 20.56 -40.86 -25.14
C LYS A 8 20.69 -39.94 -23.92
N LYS A 9 21.84 -39.89 -23.24
CA LYS A 9 22.04 -38.96 -22.11
C LYS A 9 22.01 -37.50 -22.53
N LYS A 10 22.48 -37.17 -23.75
CA LYS A 10 22.47 -35.80 -24.28
C LYS A 10 21.06 -35.33 -24.66
N CYS A 11 20.21 -36.24 -25.12
CA CYS A 11 18.81 -35.95 -25.46
C CYS A 11 17.91 -35.85 -24.21
N THR A 12 18.11 -36.70 -23.18
CA THR A 12 17.34 -36.61 -21.93
C THR A 12 17.72 -35.41 -21.06
N SER A 13 18.96 -34.91 -21.16
CA SER A 13 19.36 -33.66 -20.47
C SER A 13 18.76 -32.39 -21.10
N ARG A 14 18.38 -32.45 -22.39
CA ARG A 14 17.72 -31.33 -23.09
C ARG A 14 16.21 -31.23 -22.85
N LEU A 15 15.62 -32.20 -22.16
CA LEU A 15 14.17 -32.30 -21.95
C LEU A 15 13.73 -31.88 -20.53
N LEU A 16 14.68 -31.60 -19.61
CA LEU A 16 14.43 -31.00 -18.29
C LEU A 16 14.73 -29.50 -18.24
N THR A 17 15.00 -28.89 -19.40
CA THR A 17 15.11 -27.44 -19.54
C THR A 17 13.97 -26.94 -20.42
N PHE A 18 12.73 -27.24 -20.02
CA PHE A 18 11.63 -26.33 -20.32
C PHE A 18 11.75 -25.12 -19.37
N VAL A 19 12.90 -24.45 -19.45
CA VAL A 19 12.99 -23.04 -19.09
C VAL A 19 12.12 -22.39 -20.14
N LEU A 20 10.96 -21.92 -19.68
CA LEU A 20 10.13 -20.99 -20.44
C LEU A 20 11.09 -20.01 -21.11
N PRO A 21 11.01 -19.81 -22.45
CA PRO A 21 11.84 -18.84 -23.12
C PRO A 21 11.74 -17.57 -22.29
N GLY A 22 12.89 -17.14 -21.76
CA GLY A 22 12.95 -15.92 -20.99
C GLY A 22 12.18 -14.90 -21.80
N THR A 23 11.10 -14.39 -21.24
CA THR A 23 10.48 -13.18 -21.71
C THR A 23 11.52 -12.11 -21.45
N THR A 24 12.48 -11.99 -22.36
CA THR A 24 13.05 -10.72 -22.78
C THR A 24 11.91 -9.96 -23.44
N SER A 25 10.93 -9.58 -22.64
CA SER A 25 10.15 -8.38 -22.87
C SER A 25 11.12 -7.24 -22.55
N ASP A 26 11.59 -6.59 -23.60
CA ASP A 26 12.17 -5.24 -23.58
C ASP A 26 11.35 -4.34 -22.63
N ASP A 27 11.83 -4.21 -21.40
CA ASP A 27 11.60 -3.07 -20.50
C ASP A 27 12.56 -3.24 -19.30
N GLY A 28 13.74 -2.63 -19.37
CA GLY A 28 14.80 -2.69 -18.36
C GLY A 28 14.47 -1.97 -17.05
N THR A 29 13.42 -2.39 -16.34
CA THR A 29 13.03 -1.85 -15.03
C THR A 29 12.62 -2.98 -14.09
N SER A 30 13.59 -3.81 -13.71
CA SER A 30 13.40 -4.79 -12.63
C SER A 30 13.32 -4.08 -11.29
N LEU A 31 12.31 -4.41 -10.49
CA LEU A 31 12.14 -3.89 -9.13
C LEU A 31 13.35 -4.27 -8.26
N PRO A 32 13.91 -3.35 -7.45
CA PRO A 32 15.06 -3.65 -6.59
C PRO A 32 14.74 -4.67 -5.48
N LEU A 33 13.45 -4.88 -5.16
CA LEU A 33 12.98 -5.98 -4.33
C LEU A 33 12.08 -6.91 -5.16
N THR A 34 12.37 -8.21 -5.12
CA THR A 34 11.41 -9.24 -5.58
C THR A 34 10.36 -9.44 -4.49
N PRO A 35 9.08 -9.12 -4.71
CA PRO A 35 8.07 -9.24 -3.68
C PRO A 35 7.84 -10.73 -3.37
N LYS A 36 8.19 -11.16 -2.15
CA LYS A 36 7.83 -12.49 -1.64
C LYS A 36 6.52 -12.37 -0.87
N ILE A 37 5.59 -13.28 -1.14
CA ILE A 37 4.39 -13.43 -0.30
C ILE A 37 4.82 -14.17 0.95
N THR A 38 5.11 -13.41 2.01
CA THR A 38 5.10 -13.95 3.37
C THR A 38 3.64 -14.15 3.78
N PRO A 39 3.28 -15.23 4.48
CA PRO A 39 1.90 -15.47 4.94
C PRO A 39 1.26 -14.26 5.64
N GLY A 40 2.04 -13.44 6.36
CA GLY A 40 1.57 -12.22 7.00
C GLY A 40 1.05 -11.14 6.02
N ILE A 41 1.71 -10.93 4.88
CA ILE A 41 1.25 -9.97 3.86
C ILE A 41 -0.03 -10.47 3.18
N GLY A 42 -0.14 -11.78 2.95
CA GLY A 42 -1.34 -12.36 2.34
C GLY A 42 -2.59 -12.18 3.20
N VAL A 43 -2.47 -12.42 4.51
CA VAL A 43 -3.57 -12.18 5.46
C VAL A 43 -3.90 -10.69 5.54
N ALA A 44 -2.89 -9.81 5.63
CA ALA A 44 -3.10 -8.37 5.66
C ALA A 44 -3.83 -7.87 4.40
N GLY A 45 -3.42 -8.34 3.22
CA GLY A 45 -4.05 -8.00 1.94
C GLY A 45 -5.52 -8.42 1.86
N ALA A 46 -5.87 -9.63 2.35
CA ALA A 46 -7.26 -10.09 2.39
C ALA A 46 -8.11 -9.18 3.30
N PHE A 47 -7.61 -8.85 4.49
CA PHE A 47 -8.30 -7.96 5.42
C PHE A 47 -8.47 -6.54 4.85
N LEU A 48 -7.43 -5.97 4.23
CA LEU A 48 -7.49 -4.67 3.57
C LEU A 48 -8.52 -4.66 2.44
N MET A 49 -8.53 -5.69 1.59
CA MET A 49 -9.49 -5.79 0.48
C MET A 49 -10.93 -5.86 0.98
N ILE A 50 -11.23 -6.73 1.95
CA ILE A 50 -12.59 -6.89 2.48
C ILE A 50 -13.03 -5.62 3.22
N SER A 51 -12.19 -5.09 4.10
CA SER A 51 -12.51 -3.89 4.87
C SER A 51 -12.64 -2.64 3.99
N GLY A 52 -11.83 -2.51 2.94
CA GLY A 52 -11.91 -1.42 1.95
C GLY A 52 -13.21 -1.44 1.15
N ILE A 53 -13.63 -2.61 0.67
CA ILE A 53 -14.92 -2.78 -0.04
C ILE A 53 -16.09 -2.46 0.88
N VAL A 54 -16.07 -2.99 2.12
CA VAL A 54 -17.11 -2.71 3.12
C VAL A 54 -17.16 -1.22 3.44
N PHE A 55 -16.01 -0.57 3.60
CA PHE A 55 -15.93 0.87 3.89
C PHE A 55 -16.45 1.71 2.73
N CYS A 56 -16.13 1.36 1.48
CA CYS A 56 -16.61 2.06 0.29
C CYS A 56 -18.13 1.93 0.11
N LEU A 57 -18.71 0.74 0.31
CA LEU A 57 -20.12 0.48 0.04
C LEU A 57 -21.04 0.84 1.23
N VAL A 58 -20.64 0.45 2.44
CA VAL A 58 -21.46 0.59 3.65
C VAL A 58 -21.19 1.91 4.36
N GLY A 59 -19.99 2.49 4.20
CA GLY A 59 -19.59 3.74 4.86
C GLY A 59 -20.50 4.91 4.49
N ILE A 60 -20.96 5.01 3.24
CA ILE A 60 -21.85 6.11 2.81
C ILE A 60 -23.24 6.01 3.48
N ARG A 61 -23.67 4.81 3.86
CA ARG A 61 -25.03 4.55 4.38
C ARG A 61 -25.12 4.65 5.89
N ASN A 62 -24.03 4.43 6.61
CA ASN A 62 -24.06 4.37 8.08
C ASN A 62 -22.96 5.23 8.72
N LYS A 63 -23.39 6.26 9.47
CA LYS A 63 -22.51 7.20 10.17
C LYS A 63 -21.54 6.53 11.13
N TRP A 64 -22.04 5.58 11.91
CA TRP A 64 -21.23 4.88 12.91
C TRP A 64 -20.09 4.09 12.27
N LEU A 65 -20.36 3.45 11.13
CA LEU A 65 -19.36 2.63 10.45
C LEU A 65 -18.27 3.47 9.81
N TYR A 66 -18.61 4.55 9.10
CA TYR A 66 -17.53 5.33 8.47
C TYR A 66 -16.66 6.07 9.49
N ILE A 67 -17.24 6.54 10.59
CA ILE A 67 -16.51 7.22 11.66
C ILE A 67 -15.51 6.26 12.29
N SER A 68 -15.96 5.06 12.68
CA SER A 68 -15.11 4.04 13.29
C SER A 68 -14.03 3.53 12.34
N MET A 69 -14.39 3.23 11.08
CA MET A 69 -13.45 2.72 10.09
C MET A 69 -12.41 3.77 9.67
N SER A 70 -12.79 5.05 9.54
CA SER A 70 -11.83 6.12 9.22
C SER A 70 -10.78 6.28 10.32
N ALA A 71 -11.20 6.27 11.58
CA ALA A 71 -10.29 6.32 12.73
C ALA A 71 -9.42 5.07 12.84
N ALA A 72 -9.98 3.89 12.57
CA ALA A 72 -9.25 2.63 12.53
C ALA A 72 -8.17 2.64 11.44
N PHE A 73 -8.49 3.05 10.21
CA PHE A 73 -7.51 3.14 9.12
C PHE A 73 -6.43 4.18 9.40
N LEU A 74 -6.78 5.35 9.92
CA LEU A 74 -5.80 6.40 10.23
C LEU A 74 -4.83 5.97 11.34
N SER A 75 -5.33 5.32 12.39
CA SER A 75 -4.49 4.81 13.48
C SER A 75 -3.66 3.59 13.06
N SER A 76 -4.21 2.65 12.29
CA SER A 76 -3.44 1.54 11.71
C SER A 76 -2.37 2.04 10.74
N LEU A 77 -2.64 3.09 9.96
CA LEU A 77 -1.66 3.72 9.09
C LEU A 77 -0.54 4.39 9.89
N ALA A 78 -0.87 5.14 10.95
CA ALA A 78 0.12 5.75 11.84
C ALA A 78 1.03 4.70 12.49
N VAL A 79 0.47 3.59 12.97
CA VAL A 79 1.25 2.46 13.51
C VAL A 79 2.11 1.81 12.43
N THR A 80 1.60 1.63 11.21
CA THR A 80 2.36 1.06 10.10
C THR A 80 3.57 1.93 9.74
N VAL A 81 3.37 3.25 9.65
CA VAL A 81 4.45 4.23 9.42
C VAL A 81 5.50 4.15 10.54
N LEU A 82 5.06 4.07 11.80
CA LEU A 82 5.96 3.94 12.95
C LEU A 82 6.75 2.62 12.91
N ILE A 83 6.10 1.51 12.56
CA ILE A 83 6.74 0.21 12.41
C ILE A 83 7.82 0.26 11.33
N VAL A 84 7.52 0.82 10.14
CA VAL A 84 8.49 0.96 9.05
C VAL A 84 9.69 1.84 9.46
N TYR A 85 9.44 2.90 10.23
CA TYR A 85 10.48 3.78 10.74
C TYR A 85 11.42 3.08 11.74
N LEU A 86 10.90 2.19 12.59
CA LEU A 86 11.67 1.49 13.63
C LEU A 86 12.31 0.17 13.18
N MET A 87 11.85 -0.40 12.07
CA MET A 87 12.35 -1.69 11.58
C MET A 87 13.79 -1.59 11.09
N HIS A 88 14.67 -2.45 11.60
CA HIS A 88 16.02 -2.66 11.05
C HIS A 88 16.07 -4.09 10.45
N PRO A 89 16.35 -4.26 9.14
CA PRO A 89 16.43 -5.60 8.54
C PRO A 89 17.66 -6.38 9.05
N PRO A 90 17.61 -7.74 9.14
CA PRO A 90 16.60 -8.67 8.62
C PRO A 90 15.51 -9.08 9.63
N VAL A 91 14.25 -8.99 9.22
CA VAL A 91 13.10 -9.45 10.02
C VAL A 91 12.70 -10.88 9.65
N ASN A 92 12.42 -11.71 10.66
CA ASN A 92 11.92 -13.08 10.48
C ASN A 92 10.42 -13.06 10.12
N ASP A 93 9.98 -13.97 9.25
CA ASP A 93 8.59 -14.10 8.77
C ASP A 93 7.54 -14.15 9.90
N ALA A 94 7.90 -14.74 11.05
CA ALA A 94 7.03 -14.79 12.23
C ALA A 94 6.77 -13.39 12.85
N VAL A 95 7.80 -12.53 12.86
CA VAL A 95 7.70 -11.17 13.39
C VAL A 95 6.87 -10.29 12.45
N GLN A 96 6.91 -10.58 11.15
CA GLN A 96 6.09 -9.89 10.15
C GLN A 96 4.58 -10.03 10.39
N GLY A 97 4.14 -11.22 10.80
CA GLY A 97 2.75 -11.43 11.23
C GLY A 97 2.39 -10.63 12.49
N GLY A 98 3.32 -10.51 13.44
CA GLY A 98 3.14 -9.74 14.67
C GLY A 98 2.88 -8.25 14.42
N PHE A 99 3.57 -7.66 13.43
CA PHE A 99 3.35 -6.26 13.04
C PHE A 99 1.95 -6.01 12.49
N PHE A 100 1.41 -6.95 11.69
CA PHE A 100 0.03 -6.87 11.21
C PHE A 100 -0.96 -6.91 12.38
N VAL A 101 -0.77 -7.84 13.31
CA VAL A 101 -1.63 -8.00 14.49
C VAL A 101 -1.60 -6.73 15.36
N ALA A 102 -0.42 -6.15 15.56
CA ALA A 102 -0.29 -4.89 16.30
C ALA A 102 -1.07 -3.75 15.62
N ALA A 103 -0.89 -3.55 14.32
CA ALA A 103 -1.61 -2.52 13.56
C ALA A 103 -3.13 -2.74 13.56
N PHE A 104 -3.57 -3.99 13.50
CA PHE A 104 -4.99 -4.37 13.54
C PHE A 104 -5.64 -4.06 14.90
N PHE A 105 -5.03 -4.49 16.01
CA PHE A 105 -5.58 -4.25 17.35
C PHE A 105 -5.55 -2.77 17.73
N THR A 106 -4.50 -2.03 17.37
CA THR A 106 -4.48 -0.58 17.60
C THR A 106 -5.59 0.11 16.81
N GLY A 107 -5.77 -0.27 15.54
CA GLY A 107 -6.88 0.23 14.71
C GLY A 107 -8.24 -0.03 15.33
N LEU A 108 -8.47 -1.23 15.85
CA LEU A 108 -9.74 -1.61 16.48
C LEU A 108 -10.01 -0.82 17.76
N ILE A 109 -9.00 -0.65 18.62
CA ILE A 109 -9.13 0.10 19.88
C ILE A 109 -9.42 1.58 19.61
N PHE A 110 -8.63 2.22 18.75
CA PHE A 110 -8.83 3.62 18.40
C PHE A 110 -10.12 3.84 17.61
N GLY A 111 -10.48 2.90 16.73
CA GLY A 111 -11.75 2.89 16.00
C GLY A 111 -12.96 2.80 16.92
N ALA A 112 -12.91 1.99 17.97
CA ALA A 112 -13.96 1.92 18.99
C ALA A 112 -14.01 3.19 19.86
N LEU A 113 -12.85 3.70 20.29
CA LEU A 113 -12.75 4.93 21.08
C LEU A 113 -13.30 6.16 20.33
N SER A 114 -13.15 6.18 19.02
CA SER A 114 -13.61 7.27 18.15
C SER A 114 -15.13 7.46 18.15
N LEU A 115 -15.90 6.43 18.50
CA LEU A 115 -17.36 6.49 18.60
C LEU A 115 -17.85 7.32 19.79
N ILE A 116 -17.00 7.59 20.78
CA ILE A 116 -17.34 8.43 21.93
C ILE A 116 -17.33 9.92 21.54
N PHE A 117 -16.53 10.30 20.53
CA PHE A 117 -16.37 11.68 20.07
C PHE A 117 -16.65 11.80 18.57
N THR A 118 -17.91 11.55 18.19
CA THR A 118 -18.32 11.49 16.78
C THR A 118 -18.12 12.81 16.02
N ASP A 119 -18.29 13.96 16.68
CA ASP A 119 -18.21 15.27 16.01
C ASP A 119 -16.79 15.62 15.55
N MET A 120 -15.77 15.23 16.32
CA MET A 120 -14.37 15.42 15.94
C MET A 120 -13.91 14.33 14.96
N THR A 121 -14.38 13.11 15.16
CA THR A 121 -13.98 11.95 14.36
C THR A 121 -14.57 12.00 12.95
N GLU A 122 -15.70 12.67 12.75
CA GLU A 122 -16.26 12.89 11.41
C GLU A 122 -15.25 13.58 10.48
N GLY A 123 -14.49 14.56 10.98
CA GLY A 123 -13.44 15.21 10.20
C GLY A 123 -12.26 14.29 9.84
N LEU A 124 -12.00 13.23 10.61
CA LEU A 124 -10.92 12.28 10.32
C LEU A 124 -11.15 11.52 9.01
N GLY A 125 -12.41 11.31 8.61
CA GLY A 125 -12.73 10.73 7.30
C GLY A 125 -12.26 11.59 6.14
N CYS A 126 -12.45 12.91 6.23
CA CYS A 126 -11.94 13.86 5.25
C CYS A 126 -10.40 13.93 5.25
N LEU A 127 -9.77 13.86 6.43
CA LEU A 127 -8.31 13.85 6.56
C LEU A 127 -7.72 12.61 5.88
N LEU A 128 -8.30 11.43 6.11
CA LEU A 128 -7.90 10.18 5.47
C LEU A 128 -8.05 10.25 3.95
N GLY A 129 -9.16 10.82 3.46
CA GLY A 129 -9.36 11.05 2.02
C GLY A 129 -8.28 11.93 1.40
N GLY A 130 -7.90 13.02 2.07
CA GLY A 130 -6.83 13.92 1.62
C GLY A 130 -5.45 13.26 1.59
N PHE A 131 -5.15 12.45 2.61
CA PHE A 131 -3.94 11.64 2.63
C PHE A 131 -3.92 10.66 1.44
N CYS A 132 -4.99 9.91 1.21
CA CYS A 132 -5.09 9.00 0.09
C CYS A 132 -4.91 9.75 -1.25
N LEU A 133 -5.60 10.88 -1.46
CA LEU A 133 -5.48 11.68 -2.69
C LEU A 133 -4.05 12.12 -2.94
N SER A 134 -3.36 12.60 -1.91
CA SER A 134 -1.98 13.04 -2.04
C SER A 134 -1.05 11.92 -2.49
N MET A 135 -1.25 10.70 -1.98
CA MET A 135 -0.46 9.54 -2.37
C MET A 135 -0.70 9.14 -3.82
N TRP A 136 -1.95 9.24 -4.29
CA TRP A 136 -2.30 9.02 -5.69
C TRP A 136 -1.70 10.05 -6.65
N PHE A 137 -1.62 11.33 -6.24
CA PHE A 137 -0.94 12.34 -7.06
C PHE A 137 0.58 12.12 -7.13
N LEU A 138 1.18 11.67 -6.03
CA LEU A 138 2.62 11.46 -5.98
C LEU A 138 3.06 10.27 -6.85
N VAL A 139 2.22 9.26 -7.08
CA VAL A 139 2.52 8.13 -7.99
C VAL A 139 2.35 8.44 -9.48
N LEU A 140 2.03 9.67 -9.91
CA LEU A 140 1.83 9.98 -11.34
C LEU A 140 3.14 10.09 -12.14
N LYS A 141 4.28 10.30 -11.48
CA LYS A 141 5.61 10.40 -12.11
C LYS A 141 6.54 9.31 -11.56
N PRO A 142 7.41 8.69 -12.37
CA PRO A 142 8.53 7.91 -11.84
C PRO A 142 9.36 8.78 -10.90
N ASP A 143 9.80 8.19 -9.79
CA ASP A 143 10.46 8.87 -8.65
C ASP A 143 9.59 9.89 -7.88
N GLY A 144 8.29 9.93 -8.12
CA GLY A 144 7.36 10.81 -7.42
C GLY A 144 7.26 12.20 -8.05
N LEU A 145 6.11 12.86 -7.89
CA LEU A 145 5.87 14.20 -8.47
C LEU A 145 6.83 15.27 -7.92
N ILE A 146 7.29 15.12 -6.67
CA ILE A 146 8.20 16.03 -5.97
C ILE A 146 9.48 15.27 -5.63
N GLU A 147 10.64 15.77 -6.05
CA GLU A 147 11.93 15.10 -5.82
C GLU A 147 12.46 15.28 -4.38
N SER A 148 12.07 16.36 -3.69
CA SER A 148 12.50 16.60 -2.32
C SER A 148 11.67 15.81 -1.30
N GLN A 149 12.34 15.07 -0.41
CA GLN A 149 11.67 14.29 0.66
C GLN A 149 10.78 15.18 1.54
N GLY A 150 11.29 16.34 1.98
CA GLY A 150 10.51 17.30 2.77
C GLY A 150 9.32 17.85 1.99
N GLY A 151 9.47 18.10 0.68
CA GLY A 151 8.38 18.59 -0.17
C GLY A 151 7.24 17.57 -0.32
N ARG A 152 7.56 16.28 -0.41
CA ARG A 152 6.55 15.20 -0.43
C ARG A 152 5.72 15.18 0.85
N ALA A 153 6.37 15.25 2.02
CA ALA A 153 5.69 15.26 3.32
C ALA A 153 4.81 16.51 3.48
N ILE A 154 5.31 17.68 3.07
CA ILE A 154 4.53 18.94 3.09
C ILE A 154 3.31 18.82 2.15
N PHE A 155 3.47 18.27 0.95
CA PHE A 155 2.37 18.09 0.01
C PHE A 155 1.25 17.19 0.57
N ILE A 156 1.64 16.06 1.19
CA ILE A 156 0.70 15.16 1.89
C ILE A 156 -0.01 15.90 3.02
N GLY A 157 0.75 16.66 3.83
CA GLY A 157 0.21 17.46 4.94
C GLY A 157 -0.79 18.52 4.48
N VAL A 158 -0.43 19.30 3.46
CA VAL A 158 -1.28 20.37 2.91
C VAL A 158 -2.56 19.78 2.30
N MET A 159 -2.48 18.69 1.54
CA MET A 159 -3.68 18.04 0.97
C MET A 159 -4.58 17.42 2.04
N SER A 160 -4.00 16.85 3.09
CA SER A 160 -4.75 16.29 4.23
C SER A 160 -5.44 17.40 5.03
N VAL A 161 -4.75 18.51 5.30
CA VAL A 161 -5.33 19.67 6.00
C VAL A 161 -6.38 20.37 5.14
N ALA A 162 -6.14 20.54 3.83
CA ALA A 162 -7.12 21.12 2.92
C ALA A 162 -8.41 20.29 2.85
N SER A 163 -8.28 18.96 2.81
CA SER A 163 -9.42 18.05 2.86
C SER A 163 -10.10 18.10 4.22
N PHE A 164 -9.35 18.16 5.32
CA PHE A 164 -9.90 18.37 6.66
C PHE A 164 -10.63 19.71 6.81
N SER A 165 -10.16 20.79 6.15
CA SER A 165 -10.83 22.09 6.15
C SER A 165 -12.24 22.03 5.54
N LEU A 166 -12.48 21.13 4.57
CA LEU A 166 -13.83 20.90 4.01
C LEU A 166 -14.82 20.39 5.08
N SER A 167 -14.33 19.81 6.17
CA SER A 167 -15.17 19.37 7.29
C SER A 167 -15.75 20.52 8.11
N PHE A 168 -15.18 21.73 8.08
CA PHE A 168 -15.69 22.87 8.85
C PHE A 168 -16.90 23.55 8.21
N SER A 169 -17.09 23.40 6.90
CA SER A 169 -18.19 24.04 6.18
C SER A 169 -19.41 23.11 6.14
N HIS A 170 -20.48 23.52 6.83
CA HIS A 170 -21.70 22.73 7.00
C HIS A 170 -22.38 22.34 5.66
N TYR A 171 -22.11 23.09 4.58
CA TYR A 171 -22.67 22.85 3.25
C TYR A 171 -21.82 21.87 2.41
N THR A 172 -20.49 21.91 2.55
CA THR A 172 -19.57 21.08 1.76
C THR A 172 -19.15 19.79 2.47
N ARG A 173 -19.34 19.70 3.79
CA ARG A 173 -18.97 18.55 4.64
C ARG A 173 -19.49 17.21 4.10
N ASN A 174 -20.79 17.13 3.78
CA ASN A 174 -21.38 15.87 3.32
C ASN A 174 -20.80 15.41 1.97
N TYR A 175 -20.60 16.34 1.04
CA TYR A 175 -20.02 16.03 -0.27
C TYR A 175 -18.54 15.64 -0.16
N GLY A 176 -17.78 16.38 0.65
CA GLY A 176 -16.37 16.08 0.92
C GLY A 176 -16.16 14.72 1.58
N LEU A 177 -17.04 14.35 2.53
CA LEU A 177 -16.99 13.04 3.18
C LEU A 177 -17.32 11.90 2.22
N ILE A 178 -18.37 12.01 1.42
CA ILE A 178 -18.75 10.98 0.44
C ILE A 178 -17.58 10.73 -0.53
N PHE A 179 -16.98 11.80 -1.05
CA PHE A 179 -15.82 11.70 -1.92
C PHE A 179 -14.63 11.06 -1.20
N SER A 180 -14.32 11.52 0.02
CA SER A 180 -13.20 11.02 0.82
C SER A 180 -13.34 9.54 1.15
N ILE A 181 -14.53 9.06 1.54
CA ILE A 181 -14.81 7.66 1.87
C ILE A 181 -14.68 6.78 0.62
N ALA A 182 -15.25 7.21 -0.51
CA ALA A 182 -15.13 6.45 -1.75
C ALA A 182 -13.67 6.33 -2.20
N PHE A 183 -12.93 7.43 -2.13
CA PHE A 183 -11.54 7.47 -2.57
C PHE A 183 -10.60 6.69 -1.63
N SER A 184 -10.75 6.86 -0.32
CA SER A 184 -9.96 6.11 0.67
C SER A 184 -10.32 4.62 0.68
N GLY A 185 -11.60 4.24 0.56
CA GLY A 185 -12.02 2.85 0.44
C GLY A 185 -11.49 2.15 -0.82
N SER A 186 -11.51 2.85 -1.96
CA SER A 186 -10.87 2.38 -3.20
C SER A 186 -9.36 2.17 -2.99
N THR A 187 -8.69 3.15 -2.41
CA THR A 187 -7.25 3.11 -2.14
C THR A 187 -6.86 1.90 -1.27
N VAL A 188 -7.60 1.68 -0.17
CA VAL A 188 -7.37 0.53 0.72
C VAL A 188 -7.60 -0.80 -0.01
N THR A 189 -8.60 -0.87 -0.89
CA THR A 189 -8.89 -2.07 -1.70
C THR A 189 -7.76 -2.35 -2.68
N ILE A 190 -7.27 -1.32 -3.39
CA ILE A 190 -6.15 -1.44 -4.35
C ILE A 190 -4.86 -1.85 -3.63
N LEU A 191 -4.60 -1.28 -2.44
CA LEU A 191 -3.45 -1.68 -1.61
C LEU A 191 -3.57 -3.15 -1.18
N GLY A 192 -4.78 -3.62 -0.87
CA GLY A 192 -5.06 -5.03 -0.62
C GLY A 192 -4.80 -5.92 -1.85
N ILE A 193 -5.13 -5.45 -3.05
CA ILE A 193 -4.85 -6.16 -4.32
C ILE A 193 -3.35 -6.20 -4.59
N ASP A 194 -2.60 -5.11 -4.39
CA ASP A 194 -1.14 -5.07 -4.59
C ASP A 194 -0.41 -6.08 -3.68
N CYS A 195 -0.91 -6.31 -2.46
CA CYS A 195 -0.41 -7.38 -1.58
C CYS A 195 -0.48 -8.78 -2.21
N PHE A 196 -1.44 -9.03 -3.12
CA PHE A 196 -1.56 -10.29 -3.87
C PHE A 196 -0.87 -10.25 -5.24
N SER A 197 -1.02 -9.13 -5.97
CA SER A 197 -0.56 -8.90 -7.33
C SER A 197 0.96 -8.77 -7.43
N ARG A 198 1.63 -8.31 -6.36
CA ARG A 198 3.08 -8.05 -6.34
C ARG A 198 3.52 -7.03 -7.38
N ALA A 199 2.65 -6.08 -7.74
CA ALA A 199 2.96 -5.06 -8.73
C ALA A 199 4.01 -4.06 -8.22
N GLY A 200 4.07 -3.87 -6.89
CA GLY A 200 5.09 -3.05 -6.22
C GLY A 200 4.59 -1.66 -5.84
N LEU A 201 3.27 -1.41 -5.90
CA LEU A 201 2.71 -0.10 -5.57
C LEU A 201 2.95 0.26 -4.09
N LYS A 202 2.78 -0.69 -3.16
CA LYS A 202 3.09 -0.49 -1.74
C LYS A 202 4.57 -0.16 -1.50
N GLU A 203 5.46 -0.75 -2.28
CA GLU A 203 6.91 -0.53 -2.17
C GLU A 203 7.29 0.84 -2.71
N PHE A 204 6.66 1.28 -3.80
CA PHE A 204 6.77 2.64 -4.29
C PHE A 204 6.30 3.67 -3.26
N TRP A 205 5.19 3.40 -2.55
CA TRP A 205 4.69 4.28 -1.49
C TRP A 205 5.68 4.38 -0.31
N LEU A 206 6.28 3.26 0.09
CA LEU A 206 7.33 3.26 1.12
C LEU A 206 8.59 4.00 0.66
N TRP A 207 8.98 3.83 -0.60
CA TRP A 207 10.10 4.56 -1.22
C TRP A 207 9.82 6.07 -1.25
N LEU A 208 8.58 6.46 -1.54
CA LEU A 208 8.17 7.86 -1.57
C LEU A 208 8.30 8.53 -0.20
N TRP A 209 7.92 7.82 0.88
CA TRP A 209 8.05 8.33 2.25
C TRP A 209 9.50 8.39 2.73
N ASN A 210 10.40 7.53 2.19
CA ASN A 210 11.82 7.48 2.53
C ASN A 210 12.08 7.53 4.05
N LEU A 211 11.31 6.77 4.83
CA LEU A 211 11.32 6.84 6.29
C LEU A 211 12.52 6.14 6.93
N ASN A 212 13.15 5.22 6.20
CA ASN A 212 14.26 4.42 6.70
C ASN A 212 15.27 4.20 5.57
N SER A 213 16.53 4.60 5.80
CA SER A 213 17.64 4.43 4.87
C SER A 213 18.04 2.98 4.64
N ASP A 214 17.69 2.11 5.58
CA ASP A 214 18.10 0.69 5.56
C ASP A 214 17.01 -0.21 4.95
N ALA A 215 15.82 0.34 4.67
CA ALA A 215 14.71 -0.40 4.07
C ALA A 215 14.95 -0.77 2.60
N PHE A 216 15.80 -0.01 1.91
CA PHE A 216 16.16 -0.25 0.52
C PHE A 216 17.69 -0.43 0.40
N PRO A 217 18.17 -1.25 -0.54
CA PRO A 217 19.61 -1.37 -0.77
C PRO A 217 20.22 0.00 -1.11
N LEU A 218 21.32 0.34 -0.43
CA LEU A 218 22.04 1.63 -0.43
C LEU A 218 22.44 2.20 -1.81
N ASN A 219 22.16 1.50 -2.90
CA ASN A 219 22.56 1.84 -4.26
C ASN A 219 21.35 2.08 -5.20
N SER A 220 20.15 2.30 -4.65
CA SER A 220 18.92 2.52 -5.43
C SER A 220 18.43 3.97 -5.31
N ASN A 221 18.96 4.85 -6.16
CA ASN A 221 18.56 6.26 -6.24
C ASN A 221 17.26 6.49 -7.04
N HIS A 222 16.74 5.45 -7.70
CA HIS A 222 15.60 5.55 -8.60
C HIS A 222 14.67 4.35 -8.41
N TYR A 223 13.37 4.61 -8.32
CA TYR A 223 12.33 3.58 -8.33
C TYR A 223 11.48 3.73 -9.60
N PRO A 224 11.69 2.86 -10.61
CA PRO A 224 10.97 2.97 -11.86
C PRO A 224 9.50 2.53 -11.74
N GLN A 225 8.63 3.19 -12.49
CA GLN A 225 7.25 2.74 -12.66
C GLN A 225 7.21 1.56 -13.62
N THR A 226 7.18 0.35 -13.05
CA THR A 226 7.02 -0.87 -13.84
C THR A 226 5.64 -0.93 -14.48
N ARG A 227 5.48 -1.78 -15.50
CA ARG A 227 4.18 -1.99 -16.16
C ARG A 227 3.08 -2.41 -15.19
N GLY A 228 3.42 -3.14 -14.12
CA GLY A 228 2.47 -3.52 -13.07
C GLY A 228 1.90 -2.30 -12.34
N ILE A 229 2.78 -1.42 -11.86
CA ILE A 229 2.39 -0.16 -11.20
C ILE A 229 1.53 0.72 -12.13
N ARG A 230 1.89 0.79 -13.42
CA ARG A 230 1.13 1.58 -14.40
C ARG A 230 -0.28 1.03 -14.65
N VAL A 231 -0.47 -0.29 -14.59
CA VAL A 231 -1.80 -0.92 -14.75
C VAL A 231 -2.65 -0.72 -13.50
N GLU A 232 -2.05 -0.65 -12.31
CA GLU A 232 -2.79 -0.37 -11.06
C GLU A 232 -3.15 1.11 -10.89
N ILE A 233 -2.47 2.01 -11.61
CA ILE A 233 -2.73 3.46 -11.59
C ILE A 233 -3.69 3.91 -12.72
N ALA A 234 -3.75 3.15 -13.82
CA ALA A 234 -4.58 3.46 -14.98
C ALA A 234 -6.05 3.06 -14.78
#